data_AF-A0A4R2K977-F1
#
_entry.id   AF-A0A4R2K977-F1
#
_cell.length_a   1.000
_cell.length_b   1.000
_cell.length_c   1.000
_cell.angle_alpha   90.00
_cell.angle_beta   90.00
_cell.angle_gamma   90.00
#
_symmetry.space_group_name_H-M   'P 1'
#
loop_
_entity.id
_entity.type
_entity.pdbx_description
1 polymer ?
#
loop_
_entity_poly.entity_id
_entity_poly.type
_entity_poly.pdbx_seq_one_letter_code
_entity_poly.pdbx_strand_id
1 'polypeptide(L)'
;MVRNRLTLPFSGARLREWRERAGLTQQDLAGKCGLSRFQISRWETGEAKPAVRALEPLVRGLGTALGRDGFTLDDLLDAPANGRLVDGTGS
;
A
#
# COMPACT_ATOMS: atom_id res chain seq x y z
N MET A 1 8.17 3.67 -30.66
CA MET A 1 8.49 3.27 -29.27
C MET A 1 7.32 3.64 -28.36
N VAL A 2 6.33 2.76 -28.22
CA VAL A 2 5.23 2.99 -27.27
C VAL A 2 5.79 2.65 -25.89
N ARG A 3 6.18 3.66 -25.12
CA ARG A 3 6.46 3.46 -23.69
C ARG A 3 5.11 3.23 -23.02
N ASN A 4 4.71 1.97 -22.97
CA ASN A 4 3.54 1.51 -22.24
C ASN A 4 3.61 2.09 -20.81
N ARG A 5 2.84 3.15 -20.54
CA ARG A 5 2.68 3.69 -19.19
C ARG A 5 1.83 2.69 -18.44
N LEU A 6 2.47 1.68 -17.84
CA LEU A 6 1.85 0.86 -16.81
C LEU A 6 1.49 1.80 -15.65
N THR A 7 0.30 2.40 -15.74
CA THR A 7 -0.24 3.24 -14.68
C THR A 7 -0.87 2.28 -13.70
N LEU A 8 -0.12 1.94 -12.65
CA LEU A 8 -0.64 1.13 -11.57
C LEU A 8 -1.86 1.85 -10.95
N PRO A 9 -3.00 1.18 -10.78
CA PRO A 9 -4.18 1.73 -10.12
C PRO A 9 -3.95 1.76 -8.60
N PHE A 10 -2.90 2.46 -8.16
CA PHE A 10 -2.57 2.61 -6.74
C PHE A 10 -3.69 3.34 -5.99
N SER A 11 -4.11 2.77 -4.87
CA SER A 11 -5.19 3.26 -4.03
C SER A 11 -4.67 3.84 -2.72
N GLY A 12 -4.82 5.16 -2.57
CA GLY A 12 -4.51 5.85 -1.32
C GLY A 12 -5.37 5.38 -0.15
N ALA A 13 -6.64 5.06 -0.43
CA ALA A 13 -7.57 4.54 0.56
C ALA A 13 -7.13 3.18 1.11
N ARG A 14 -6.69 2.26 0.25
CA ARG A 14 -6.16 0.96 0.69
C ARG A 14 -4.85 1.08 1.46
N LEU A 15 -3.96 1.99 1.04
CA LEU A 15 -2.75 2.28 1.82
C LEU A 15 -3.12 2.69 3.25
N ARG A 16 -4.07 3.61 3.40
CA ARG A 16 -4.55 4.06 4.70
C ARG A 16 -5.17 2.93 5.52
N GLU A 17 -6.04 2.13 4.90
CA GLU A 17 -6.70 0.99 5.55
C GLU A 17 -5.69 0.00 6.12
N TRP A 18 -4.68 -0.40 5.33
CA TRP A 18 -3.65 -1.33 5.79
C TRP A 18 -2.75 -0.73 6.86
N ARG A 19 -2.42 0.57 6.76
CA ARG A 19 -1.68 1.28 7.80
C ARG A 19 -2.44 1.25 9.13
N GLU A 20 -3.73 1.55 9.10
CA GLU A 20 -4.59 1.58 10.29
C GLU A 20 -4.76 0.18 10.89
N ARG A 21 -4.93 -0.85 10.05
CA ARG A 21 -4.94 -2.27 10.49
C ARG A 21 -3.64 -2.70 11.15
N ALA A 22 -2.50 -2.17 10.69
CA ALA A 22 -1.20 -2.39 11.32
C ALA A 22 -1.00 -1.58 12.61
N GLY A 23 -1.97 -0.77 13.03
CA GLY A 23 -1.89 0.08 14.22
C GLY A 23 -0.87 1.22 14.10
N LEU A 24 -0.49 1.61 12.88
CA LEU A 24 0.57 2.58 12.63
C LEU A 24 0.02 3.98 12.41
N THR A 25 0.71 5.01 12.92
CA THR A 25 0.53 6.38 12.43
C THR A 25 1.18 6.56 11.06
N GLN A 26 0.87 7.66 10.36
CA GLN A 26 1.57 8.01 9.12
C GLN A 26 3.08 8.19 9.33
N GLN A 27 3.49 8.65 10.53
CA GLN A 27 4.89 8.82 10.88
C GLN A 27 5.58 7.47 11.10
N ASP A 28 4.90 6.51 11.73
CA ASP A 28 5.46 5.17 11.96
C ASP A 28 5.65 4.42 10.66
N LEU A 29 4.66 4.47 9.77
CA LEU A 29 4.78 3.85 8.44
C LEU A 29 5.92 4.50 7.64
N ALA A 30 6.01 5.83 7.66
CA ALA A 30 7.09 6.55 7.00
C ALA A 30 8.47 6.09 7.52
N GLY A 31 8.64 5.99 8.84
CA GLY A 31 9.87 5.50 9.47
C GLY A 31 10.21 4.08 9.05
N LYS A 32 9.23 3.16 9.04
CA LYS A 32 9.43 1.76 8.61
C LYS A 32 9.81 1.64 7.14
N CYS A 33 9.31 2.51 6.28
CA CYS A 33 9.56 2.48 4.85
C CYS A 33 10.76 3.33 4.41
N GLY A 34 11.39 4.10 5.31
CA GLY A 34 12.44 5.06 4.94
C GLY A 34 11.93 6.22 4.07
N LEU A 35 10.68 6.65 4.32
CA LEU A 35 9.97 7.69 3.58
C LEU A 35 9.63 8.85 4.52
N SER A 36 9.09 9.94 3.96
CA SER A 36 8.56 11.04 4.77
C SER A 36 7.07 10.85 5.06
N ARG A 37 6.62 11.30 6.25
CA ARG A 37 5.20 11.39 6.60
C ARG A 37 4.40 12.19 5.57
N PHE A 38 5.00 13.23 4.98
CA PHE A 38 4.38 14.03 3.93
C PHE A 38 4.07 13.21 2.68
N GLN A 39 4.98 12.34 2.23
CA GLN A 39 4.73 11.42 1.11
C GLN A 39 3.56 10.48 1.41
N ILE A 40 3.54 9.86 2.61
CA ILE A 40 2.44 8.98 3.03
C ILE A 40 1.11 9.73 2.99
N SER A 41 1.05 10.93 3.59
CA SER A 41 -0.16 11.75 3.61
C SER A 41 -0.69 12.03 2.19
N ARG A 42 0.18 12.47 1.27
CA ARG A 42 -0.23 12.79 -0.11
C ARG A 42 -0.72 11.57 -0.90
N TRP A 43 -0.18 10.39 -0.60
CA TRP A 43 -0.64 9.17 -1.22
C TRP A 43 -1.99 8.73 -0.66
N GLU A 44 -2.19 8.80 0.65
CA GLU A 44 -3.47 8.46 1.30
C GLU A 44 -4.61 9.40 0.88
N THR A 45 -4.33 10.69 0.63
CA THR A 45 -5.32 11.67 0.16
C THR A 45 -5.52 11.66 -1.35
N GLY A 46 -4.70 10.93 -2.11
CA GLY A 46 -4.74 10.91 -3.58
C GLY A 46 -4.13 12.14 -4.25
N GLU A 47 -3.54 13.06 -3.49
CA GLU A 47 -2.82 14.24 -4.01
C GLU A 47 -1.56 13.91 -4.82
N ALA A 48 -1.03 12.69 -4.66
CA ALA A 48 0.07 12.17 -5.45
C ALA A 48 0.00 10.64 -5.54
N LYS A 49 0.73 10.05 -6.50
CA LYS A 49 0.98 8.61 -6.56
C LYS A 49 2.43 8.30 -6.16
N PRO A 50 2.70 7.13 -5.54
CA PRO A 50 4.07 6.69 -5.29
C PRO A 50 4.81 6.44 -6.59
N ALA A 51 6.09 6.80 -6.62
CA ALA A 51 6.99 6.35 -7.68
C ALA A 51 7.30 4.87 -7.49
N VAL A 52 7.71 4.18 -8.56
CA VAL A 52 8.04 2.74 -8.54
C VAL A 52 8.99 2.37 -7.40
N ARG A 53 10.02 3.19 -7.15
CA ARG A 53 11.00 3.00 -6.06
C ARG A 53 10.40 3.00 -4.65
N ALA A 54 9.21 3.59 -4.47
CA ALA A 54 8.54 3.67 -3.17
C ALA A 54 7.56 2.50 -2.94
N LEU A 55 7.19 1.76 -3.98
CA LEU A 55 6.24 0.64 -3.87
C LEU A 55 6.82 -0.51 -3.07
N GLU A 56 8.07 -0.86 -3.35
CA GLU A 56 8.74 -1.99 -2.71
C GLU A 56 8.98 -1.75 -1.20
N PRO A 57 9.45 -0.57 -0.75
CA PRO A 57 9.47 -0.22 0.67
C PRO A 57 8.09 -0.22 1.35
N LEU A 58 7.04 0.24 0.66
CA LEU A 58 5.67 0.24 1.21
C LEU A 58 5.18 -1.19 1.47
N VAL A 59 5.31 -2.06 0.46
CA VAL A 59 4.90 -3.48 0.55
C VAL A 59 5.64 -4.17 1.68
N ARG A 60 6.96 -4.03 1.74
CA ARG A 60 7.75 -4.64 2.82
C ARG A 60 7.42 -4.06 4.19
N GLY A 61 7.31 -2.73 4.31
CA GLY A 61 7.04 -2.07 5.59
C GLY A 61 5.70 -2.48 6.19
N LEU A 62 4.67 -2.56 5.35
CA LEU A 62 3.33 -3.02 5.75
C LEU A 62 3.29 -4.52 6.02
N GLY A 63 3.90 -5.35 5.16
CA GLY A 63 3.95 -6.81 5.37
C GLY A 63 4.60 -7.18 6.71
N THR A 64 5.74 -6.56 7.03
CA THR A 64 6.41 -6.75 8.31
C THR A 64 5.57 -6.23 9.48
N ALA A 65 4.92 -5.07 9.35
CA ALA A 65 4.11 -4.51 10.42
C ALA A 65 2.84 -5.33 10.71
N LEU A 66 2.26 -5.95 9.68
CA LEU A 66 1.11 -6.83 9.78
C LEU A 66 1.47 -8.25 10.22
N GLY A 67 2.76 -8.60 10.26
CA GLY A 67 3.21 -9.97 10.51
C GLY A 67 2.64 -10.96 9.49
N ARG A 68 2.36 -10.50 8.27
CA ARG A 68 1.66 -11.27 7.24
C ARG A 68 2.61 -11.66 6.12
N ASP A 69 2.83 -12.97 5.99
CA ASP A 69 3.45 -13.53 4.79
C ASP A 69 2.52 -13.31 3.57
N GLY A 70 3.10 -12.81 2.48
CA GLY A 70 2.36 -12.60 1.23
C GLY A 70 1.60 -11.28 1.11
N PHE A 71 1.95 -10.23 1.87
CA PHE A 71 1.52 -8.87 1.55
C PHE A 71 2.22 -8.39 0.28
N THR A 72 1.47 -7.90 -0.71
CA THR A 72 1.96 -7.59 -2.06
C THR A 72 1.47 -6.23 -2.57
N LEU A 73 1.93 -5.84 -3.76
CA LEU A 73 1.45 -4.62 -4.41
C LEU A 73 -0.05 -4.68 -4.72
N ASP A 74 -0.59 -5.86 -5.04
CA ASP A 74 -2.02 -6.05 -5.31
C ASP A 74 -2.91 -5.64 -4.12
N ASP A 75 -2.41 -5.78 -2.90
CA ASP A 75 -3.10 -5.32 -1.69
C ASP A 75 -3.25 -3.79 -1.63
N LEU A 76 -2.46 -3.04 -2.40
CA LEU A 76 -2.46 -1.57 -2.50
C LEU A 76 -3.14 -1.04 -3.77
N LEU A 77 -3.64 -1.92 -4.64
CA LEU A 77 -4.31 -1.53 -5.87
C LEU A 77 -5.83 -1.44 -5.69
N ASP A 78 -6.47 -0.49 -6.35
CA ASP A 78 -7.90 -0.56 -6.61
C ASP A 78 -8.13 -1.79 -7.51
N ALA A 79 -8.44 -2.93 -6.89
CA ALA A 79 -8.99 -4.05 -7.62
C ALA A 79 -10.25 -3.54 -8.35
N PRO A 80 -10.49 -3.92 -9.62
CA PRO A 80 -11.84 -3.77 -10.14
C PRO A 80 -12.77 -4.49 -9.16
N ALA A 81 -13.89 -3.86 -8.80
CA ALA A 81 -14.81 -4.24 -7.72
C ALA A 81 -15.48 -5.62 -7.87
N ASN A 82 -14.89 -6.57 -8.58
CA ASN A 82 -15.40 -7.91 -8.78
C ASN A 82 -14.70 -8.89 -7.84
N GLY A 83 -15.27 -8.95 -6.63
CA GLY A 83 -15.34 -10.13 -5.77
C GLY A 83 -14.10 -11.02 -5.70
N ARG A 84 -13.13 -10.66 -4.85
CA ARG A 84 -12.30 -11.67 -4.21
C ARG A 84 -12.75 -11.81 -2.76
N LEU A 85 -13.75 -12.68 -2.59
CA LEU A 85 -13.97 -13.41 -1.35
C LEU A 85 -12.64 -14.11 -1.02
N VAL A 86 -11.94 -13.62 -0.01
CA VAL A 86 -10.94 -14.43 0.70
C VAL A 86 -11.62 -14.89 1.98
N ASP A 87 -12.49 -15.88 1.84
CA ASP A 87 -12.85 -16.75 2.96
C ASP A 87 -11.58 -17.51 3.37
N GLY A 88 -11.22 -17.41 4.64
CA GLY A 88 -10.01 -18.03 5.17
C GLY A 88 -9.61 -17.57 6.57
N THR A 89 -10.58 -17.45 7.47
CA THR A 89 -10.40 -17.74 8.91
C THR A 89 -9.55 -19.01 9.04
N GLY A 90 -8.49 -19.05 9.85
CA GLY A 90 -8.62 -18.91 11.29
C GLY A 90 -9.09 -20.23 11.91
N SER A 91 -8.30 -21.31 11.78
CA SER A 91 -8.09 -22.41 12.75
C SER A 91 -7.07 -23.38 12.21
#